data_AF-E1IID1-F1
#
_entry.id   AF-E1IID1-F1
#
_cell.length_a   1.000
_cell.length_b   1.000
_cell.length_c   1.000
_cell.angle_alpha   90.00
_cell.angle_beta   90.00
_cell.angle_gamma   90.00
#
_symmetry.space_group_name_H-M   'P 1'
#
loop_
_entity.id
_entity.type
_entity.pdbx_description
1 polymer ?
#
loop_
_entity_poly.entity_id
_entity_poly.type
_entity_poly.pdbx_seq_one_letter_code
_entity_poly.pdbx_strand_id
1 'polypeptide(L)'
;MDMIIDEGQETGCVAPPGLSNSAFMAAVDGEIDAQIQAHLEICPSCAAQVRKMRTFQRRLHLRLYRLFCPTTDVLVDYCQGLLDPYQRAQITHHIALCPHCASEVALMEALDPVPDHVAPRGALVYMAR
;
A
#
# COMPACT_ATOMS: atom_id res chain seq x y z
N MET A 1 0.58 36.10 -10.92
CA MET A 1 0.97 34.67 -10.92
C MET A 1 2.28 34.58 -10.15
N ASP A 2 2.22 34.38 -8.84
CA ASP A 2 3.43 34.22 -8.04
C ASP A 2 4.03 32.83 -8.31
N MET A 3 5.29 32.82 -8.76
CA MET A 3 6.11 31.63 -8.89
C MET A 3 6.29 31.02 -7.49
N ILE A 4 5.69 29.86 -7.25
CA ILE A 4 6.08 29.02 -6.12
C ILE A 4 7.53 28.60 -6.39
N ILE A 5 8.47 29.19 -5.65
CA ILE A 5 9.87 28.76 -5.67
C ILE A 5 9.88 27.40 -4.97
N ASP A 6 10.02 26.33 -5.75
CA ASP A 6 10.25 24.97 -5.26
C ASP A 6 11.70 24.90 -4.77
N GLU A 7 11.96 25.41 -3.57
CA GLU A 7 13.29 25.46 -2.95
C GLU A 7 13.86 24.04 -2.83
N GLY A 8 14.98 23.81 -3.51
CA GLY A 8 15.61 22.50 -3.59
C GLY A 8 16.37 22.11 -2.32
N GLN A 9 16.63 20.81 -2.18
CA GLN A 9 17.49 20.27 -1.14
C GLN A 9 18.96 20.64 -1.39
N GLU A 10 19.36 21.83 -0.95
CA GLU A 10 20.73 22.34 -1.14
C GLU A 10 21.70 21.89 -0.05
N THR A 11 21.21 21.63 1.17
CA THR A 11 22.08 21.33 2.32
C THR A 11 22.81 20.00 2.13
N GLY A 12 24.12 20.07 1.88
CA GLY A 12 24.98 18.89 1.73
C GLY A 12 24.92 18.23 0.36
N CYS A 13 24.29 18.86 -0.64
CA CYS A 13 24.38 18.42 -2.03
C CYS A 13 25.80 18.66 -2.56
N VAL A 14 26.35 17.69 -3.31
CA VAL A 14 27.70 17.80 -3.92
C VAL A 14 27.67 18.15 -5.41
N ALA A 15 26.49 18.16 -6.02
CA ALA A 15 26.28 18.50 -7.44
C ALA A 15 25.12 19.50 -7.61
N PRO A 16 25.34 20.80 -7.28
CA PRO A 16 24.30 21.82 -7.42
C PRO A 16 23.85 22.03 -8.87
N PRO A 17 22.57 22.39 -9.12
CA PRO A 17 21.52 22.57 -8.13
C PRO A 17 21.05 21.23 -7.54
N GLY A 18 20.65 21.25 -6.26
CA GLY A 18 20.03 20.10 -5.61
C GLY A 18 18.70 19.73 -6.28
N LEU A 19 18.20 18.53 -5.99
CA LEU A 19 16.83 18.17 -6.38
C LEU A 19 15.85 19.18 -5.78
N SER A 20 14.89 19.63 -6.58
CA SER A 20 13.75 20.39 -6.08
C SER A 20 12.94 19.55 -5.09
N ASN A 21 12.12 20.16 -4.23
CA ASN A 21 11.37 19.37 -3.23
C ASN A 21 10.38 18.42 -3.91
N SER A 22 9.75 18.86 -5.01
CA SER A 22 8.88 17.98 -5.81
C SER A 22 9.65 16.80 -6.43
N ALA A 23 10.81 17.05 -7.04
CA ALA A 23 11.66 16.00 -7.61
C ALA A 23 12.20 15.04 -6.53
N PHE A 24 12.52 15.56 -5.34
CA PHE A 24 12.93 14.75 -4.21
C PHE A 24 11.80 13.81 -3.76
N MET A 25 10.58 14.32 -3.61
CA MET A 25 9.42 13.51 -3.24
C MET A 25 9.06 12.47 -4.31
N ALA A 26 9.10 12.83 -5.59
CA ALA A 26 8.94 11.87 -6.70
C ALA A 26 9.98 10.73 -6.63
N ALA A 27 11.26 11.07 -6.43
CA ALA A 27 12.33 10.09 -6.27
C ALA A 27 12.12 9.18 -5.05
N VAL A 28 11.55 9.71 -3.97
CA VAL A 28 11.16 8.97 -2.77
C VAL A 28 10.01 8.00 -3.09
N ASP A 29 8.98 8.44 -3.79
CA ASP A 29 7.83 7.59 -4.13
C ASP A 29 8.17 6.53 -5.19
N GLY A 30 9.31 6.68 -5.89
CA GLY A 30 9.80 5.72 -6.89
C GLY A 30 9.66 6.18 -8.32
N GLU A 31 9.18 7.41 -8.50
CA GLU A 31 9.05 8.08 -9.78
C GLU A 31 10.38 8.76 -10.11
N ILE A 32 11.25 8.02 -10.79
CA ILE A 32 12.59 8.47 -11.15
C ILE A 32 12.63 8.70 -12.67
N ASP A 33 12.72 9.97 -13.06
CA ASP A 33 13.01 10.36 -14.43
C ASP A 33 14.53 10.41 -14.70
N ALA A 34 14.90 10.71 -15.96
CA ALA A 34 16.31 10.75 -16.37
C ALA A 34 17.14 11.82 -15.63
N GLN A 35 16.52 12.95 -15.27
CA GLN A 35 17.21 14.05 -14.60
C GLN A 35 17.45 13.73 -13.12
N ILE A 36 16.45 13.18 -12.45
CA ILE A 36 16.55 12.67 -11.08
C ILE A 36 17.61 11.56 -11.02
N GLN A 37 17.55 10.60 -11.94
CA GLN A 37 18.50 9.49 -12.00
C GLN A 37 19.94 10.00 -12.13
N ALA A 38 20.20 10.89 -13.11
CA ALA A 38 21.53 11.46 -13.33
C ALA A 38 22.06 12.19 -12.09
N HIS A 39 21.20 12.93 -11.38
CA HIS A 39 21.60 13.61 -10.15
C HIS A 39 21.93 12.62 -9.03
N LEU A 40 21.12 11.58 -8.83
CA LEU A 40 21.32 10.59 -7.77
C LEU A 40 22.59 9.73 -7.98
N GLU A 41 22.99 9.54 -9.24
CA GLU A 41 24.26 8.87 -9.59
C GLU A 41 25.49 9.71 -9.22
N ILE A 42 25.37 11.04 -9.35
CA ILE A 42 26.47 11.98 -9.11
C ILE A 42 26.53 12.43 -7.63
N CYS A 43 25.39 12.50 -6.93
CA CYS A 43 25.29 13.02 -5.58
C CYS A 43 24.94 11.95 -4.52
N PRO A 44 25.94 11.37 -3.82
CA PRO A 44 25.71 10.37 -2.77
C PRO A 44 24.86 10.87 -1.60
N SER A 45 24.91 12.16 -1.30
CA SER A 45 24.16 12.81 -0.21
C SER A 45 22.65 12.78 -0.49
N CYS A 46 22.23 13.27 -1.66
CA CYS A 46 20.84 13.22 -2.09
C CYS A 46 20.35 11.77 -2.22
N ALA A 47 21.19 10.87 -2.75
CA ALA A 47 20.86 9.45 -2.82
C ALA A 47 20.66 8.81 -1.43
N ALA A 48 21.49 9.16 -0.44
CA ALA A 48 21.32 8.69 0.94
C ALA A 48 20.04 9.23 1.57
N GLN A 49 19.70 10.49 1.31
CA GLN A 49 18.49 11.14 1.82
C GLN A 49 17.22 10.49 1.24
N VAL A 50 17.18 10.25 -0.06
CA VAL A 50 16.08 9.50 -0.72
C VAL A 50 15.96 8.11 -0.10
N ARG A 51 17.05 7.33 0.00
CA ARG A 51 17.02 5.99 0.61
C ARG A 51 16.50 6.00 2.06
N LYS A 52 16.90 6.99 2.86
CA LYS A 52 16.43 7.15 4.25
C LYS A 52 14.92 7.39 4.29
N MET A 53 14.42 8.29 3.46
CA MET A 53 13.00 8.60 3.40
C MET A 53 12.17 7.41 2.91
N ARG A 54 12.61 6.73 1.85
CA ARG A 54 11.97 5.49 1.35
C ARG A 54 11.87 4.41 2.41
N THR A 55 12.95 4.21 3.17
CA THR A 55 12.97 3.25 4.28
C THR A 55 11.99 3.67 5.39
N PHE A 56 11.84 4.96 5.65
CA PHE A 56 10.87 5.46 6.61
C PHE A 56 9.43 5.28 6.13
N GLN A 57 9.10 5.73 4.91
CA GLN A 57 7.79 5.51 4.29
C GLN A 57 7.41 4.04 4.26
N ARG A 58 8.32 3.14 3.86
CA ARG A 58 8.06 1.69 3.86
C ARG A 58 7.71 1.17 5.26
N ARG A 59 8.40 1.64 6.30
CA ARG A 59 8.11 1.26 7.69
C ARG A 59 6.74 1.77 8.15
N LEU A 60 6.37 2.98 7.76
CA LEU A 60 5.03 3.52 8.03
C LEU A 60 3.97 2.72 7.29
N HIS A 61 4.17 2.45 6.01
CA HIS A 61 3.24 1.65 5.21
C HIS A 61 3.04 0.27 5.85
N LEU A 62 4.09 -0.45 6.22
CA LEU A 62 3.98 -1.75 6.88
C LEU A 62 3.22 -1.73 8.22
N ARG A 63 3.20 -0.58 8.91
CA ARG A 63 2.53 -0.44 10.22
C ARG A 63 1.12 0.13 10.14
N LEU A 64 0.87 0.99 9.15
CA LEU A 64 -0.35 1.78 9.05
C LEU A 64 -1.26 1.28 7.93
N TYR A 65 -0.74 0.49 6.98
CA TYR A 65 -1.54 -0.12 5.94
C TYR A 65 -2.65 -0.95 6.59
N ARG A 66 -3.90 -0.55 6.31
CA ARG A 66 -5.12 -1.20 6.81
C ARG A 66 -5.23 -1.28 8.33
N LEU A 67 -4.52 -0.44 9.09
CA LEU A 67 -4.53 -0.48 10.56
C LEU A 67 -5.94 -0.36 11.17
N PHE A 68 -6.83 0.41 10.52
CA PHE A 68 -8.22 0.59 10.94
C PHE A 68 -9.22 -0.14 10.06
N CYS A 69 -8.74 -0.97 9.12
CA CYS A 69 -9.60 -1.74 8.25
C CYS A 69 -10.06 -3.02 8.96
N PRO A 70 -11.28 -3.48 8.66
CA PRO A 70 -11.70 -4.83 9.01
C PRO A 70 -10.74 -5.88 8.43
N THR A 71 -10.63 -7.01 9.12
CA THR A 71 -9.92 -8.19 8.61
C THR A 71 -10.62 -8.75 7.39
N THR A 72 -9.88 -9.50 6.56
CA THR A 72 -10.44 -10.17 5.38
C THR A 72 -11.58 -11.11 5.77
N ASP A 73 -11.47 -11.87 6.87
CA ASP A 73 -12.55 -12.76 7.33
C ASP A 73 -13.86 -12.00 7.62
N VAL A 74 -13.76 -10.81 8.25
CA VAL A 74 -14.94 -9.96 8.51
C VAL A 74 -15.54 -9.43 7.21
N LEU A 75 -14.72 -9.14 6.19
CA LEU A 75 -15.21 -8.73 4.87
C LEU A 75 -15.88 -9.90 4.13
N VAL A 76 -15.38 -11.13 4.31
CA VAL A 76 -16.03 -12.34 3.77
C VAL A 76 -17.39 -12.57 4.43
N ASP A 77 -17.44 -12.52 5.77
CA ASP A 77 -18.69 -12.63 6.53
C ASP A 77 -19.70 -11.54 6.14
N TYR A 78 -19.21 -10.33 5.87
CA TYR A 78 -20.01 -9.23 5.33
C TYR A 78 -20.64 -9.61 3.98
N CYS A 79 -19.83 -10.08 3.02
CA CYS A 79 -20.31 -10.46 1.68
C CYS A 79 -21.30 -11.64 1.73
N GLN A 80 -21.08 -12.59 2.64
CA GLN A 80 -21.94 -13.76 2.84
C GLN A 80 -23.20 -13.46 3.66
N GLY A 81 -23.34 -12.24 4.18
CA GLY A 81 -24.48 -11.85 5.00
C GLY A 81 -24.54 -12.53 6.37
N LEU A 82 -23.38 -12.92 6.92
CA LEU A 82 -23.26 -13.62 8.20
C LEU A 82 -23.14 -12.69 9.41
N LEU A 83 -22.80 -11.41 9.19
CA LEU A 83 -22.70 -10.42 10.27
C LEU A 83 -24.08 -10.05 10.84
N ASP A 84 -24.12 -9.76 12.15
CA ASP A 84 -25.30 -9.19 12.79
C ASP A 84 -25.63 -7.78 12.25
N PRO A 85 -26.85 -7.25 12.47
CA PRO A 85 -27.26 -5.96 11.90
C PRO A 85 -26.39 -4.77 12.31
N TYR A 86 -25.86 -4.77 13.53
CA TYR A 86 -25.03 -3.67 14.04
C TYR A 86 -23.63 -3.71 13.42
N GLN A 87 -22.99 -4.89 13.41
CA GLN A 87 -21.71 -5.11 12.77
C GLN A 87 -21.80 -4.80 11.27
N ARG A 88 -22.85 -5.28 10.60
CA ARG A 88 -23.07 -4.99 9.17
C ARG A 88 -23.10 -3.50 8.89
N ALA A 89 -23.83 -2.71 9.69
CA ALA A 89 -23.89 -1.25 9.51
C ALA A 89 -22.52 -0.57 9.67
N GLN A 90 -21.71 -1.01 10.65
CA GLN A 90 -20.35 -0.50 10.84
C GLN A 90 -19.45 -0.80 9.65
N ILE A 91 -19.50 -2.04 9.14
CA ILE A 91 -18.67 -2.46 8.00
C ILE A 91 -19.12 -1.77 6.72
N THR A 92 -20.43 -1.65 6.47
CA THR A 92 -20.96 -0.85 5.34
C THR A 92 -20.45 0.59 5.39
N HIS A 93 -20.46 1.23 6.56
CA HIS A 93 -19.94 2.59 6.71
C HIS A 93 -18.43 2.67 6.42
N HIS A 94 -17.64 1.70 6.93
CA HIS A 94 -16.22 1.65 6.65
C HIS A 94 -15.94 1.49 5.14
N ILE A 95 -16.63 0.56 4.48
CA ILE A 95 -16.48 0.30 3.03
C ILE A 95 -16.78 1.56 2.21
N ALA A 96 -17.80 2.33 2.60
CA ALA A 96 -18.15 3.59 1.92
C ALA A 96 -17.04 4.66 1.98
N LEU A 97 -16.16 4.60 3.00
CA LEU A 97 -15.09 5.58 3.21
C LEU A 97 -13.70 5.06 2.84
N CYS A 98 -13.51 3.73 2.78
CA CYS A 98 -12.22 3.12 2.55
C CYS A 98 -12.13 2.49 1.15
N PRO A 99 -11.34 3.06 0.22
CA PRO A 99 -11.21 2.53 -1.14
C PRO A 99 -10.54 1.14 -1.18
N HIS A 100 -9.69 0.81 -0.20
CA HIS A 100 -9.06 -0.51 -0.11
C HIS A 100 -10.08 -1.61 0.20
N CYS A 101 -10.93 -1.41 1.21
CA CYS A 101 -11.96 -2.37 1.55
C CYS A 101 -13.07 -2.43 0.49
N ALA A 102 -13.43 -1.30 -0.12
CA ALA A 102 -14.37 -1.30 -1.24
C ALA A 102 -13.86 -2.14 -2.43
N SER A 103 -12.59 -1.98 -2.78
CA SER A 103 -11.98 -2.78 -3.86
C SER A 103 -11.90 -4.27 -3.51
N GLU A 104 -11.59 -4.60 -2.26
CA GLU A 104 -11.53 -5.99 -1.79
C GLU A 104 -12.90 -6.67 -1.82
N VAL A 105 -13.95 -5.99 -1.33
CA VAL A 105 -15.32 -6.50 -1.38
C VAL A 105 -15.81 -6.65 -2.82
N ALA A 106 -15.57 -5.65 -3.68
CA ALA A 106 -15.94 -5.75 -5.09
C ALA A 106 -15.27 -6.94 -5.80
N LEU A 107 -14.01 -7.26 -5.44
CA LEU A 107 -13.33 -8.44 -5.94
C LEU A 107 -13.97 -9.74 -5.44
N MET A 108 -14.33 -9.82 -4.15
CA MET A 108 -14.99 -11.00 -3.57
C MET A 108 -16.36 -11.25 -4.20
N GLU A 109 -17.15 -10.19 -4.39
CA GLU A 109 -18.49 -10.27 -5.00
C GLU A 109 -18.44 -10.62 -6.49
N ALA A 110 -17.36 -10.26 -7.19
CA ALA A 110 -17.15 -10.60 -8.60
C ALA A 110 -16.74 -12.06 -8.83
N LEU A 111 -16.31 -12.78 -7.79
CA LEU A 111 -15.94 -14.19 -7.89
C LEU A 111 -17.20 -15.06 -7.75
N ASP A 112 -17.52 -15.81 -8.80
CA ASP A 112 -18.59 -16.82 -8.74
C ASP A 112 -18.27 -17.87 -7.64
N PRO A 113 -19.28 -18.31 -6.86
CA PRO A 113 -19.06 -19.33 -5.85
C PRO A 113 -18.55 -20.62 -6.50
N VAL A 114 -17.36 -21.06 -6.10
CA VAL A 114 -16.82 -22.36 -6.48
C VAL A 114 -17.77 -23.43 -5.92
N PRO A 115 -18.32 -24.33 -6.75
CA PRO A 115 -19.24 -25.35 -6.27
C PRO A 115 -18.53 -26.30 -5.28
N ASP A 116 -19.25 -26.62 -4.20
CA ASP A 116 -18.81 -27.23 -2.94
C ASP A 116 -18.31 -28.71 -3.03
N HIS A 117 -17.91 -29.18 -4.21
CA HIS A 117 -17.56 -30.58 -4.46
C HIS A 117 -16.06 -30.86 -4.60
N VAL A 118 -15.17 -29.92 -4.27
CA VAL A 118 -13.73 -30.19 -4.17
C VAL A 118 -13.37 -30.59 -2.74
N ALA A 119 -13.72 -31.83 -2.38
CA ALA A 119 -13.23 -32.51 -1.18
C ALA A 119 -11.69 -32.71 -1.25
N PRO A 120 -10.99 -32.86 -0.11
CA PRO A 120 -9.60 -32.45 0.04
C PRO A 120 -8.59 -33.42 -0.61
N ARG A 121 -7.55 -32.87 -1.24
CA ARG A 121 -6.29 -33.59 -1.50
C ARG A 121 -5.56 -33.83 -0.17
N GLY A 122 -6.00 -34.82 0.60
CA GLY A 122 -5.34 -35.10 1.88
C GLY A 122 -5.98 -36.14 2.79
N ALA A 123 -6.76 -37.09 2.27
CA ALA A 123 -7.09 -38.31 3.03
C ALA A 123 -5.96 -39.33 2.87
N LEU A 124 -4.82 -39.11 3.52
CA LEU A 124 -3.87 -40.18 3.79
C LEU A 124 -4.30 -40.89 5.07
N VAL A 125 -4.96 -42.02 4.82
CA VAL A 125 -5.17 -43.15 5.72
C VAL A 125 -3.94 -43.38 6.61
N TYR A 126 -4.12 -43.32 7.92
CA TYR A 126 -3.24 -44.03 8.85
C TYR A 126 -4.09 -44.95 9.73
N MET A 127 -4.22 -46.19 9.28
CA MET A 127 -4.62 -47.32 10.12
C MET A 127 -3.40 -48.24 10.32
N ALA A 128 -3.27 -48.71 11.56
CA ALA A 128 -2.48 -49.85 12.05
C ALA A 128 -0.97 -49.63 12.30
N ARG A 129 -0.58 -49.60 13.58
CA ARG A 129 -0.30 -50.82 14.37
C ARG A 129 -0.29 -50.53 15.87
#